data_AF-A0A257LXE3-F1
#
_entry.id   AF-A0A257LXE3-F1
#
_cell.length_a   1.000
_cell.length_b   1.000
_cell.length_c   1.000
_cell.angle_alpha   90.00
_cell.angle_beta   90.00
_cell.angle_gamma   90.00
#
_symmetry.space_group_name_H-M   'P 1'
#
loop_
_entity.id
_entity.type
_entity.pdbx_description
1 polymer ?
#
loop_
_entity_poly.entity_id
_entity_poly.type
_entity_poly.pdbx_seq_one_letter_code
_entity_poly.pdbx_strand_id
1 'polypeptide(L)'
;MLHWLVRIPAVFLVTLVLRAAPPNIILIESDDQRADSIAALGNTTIKTPGLDRLATQGFAFLNARNQGSYNGAVCIASRSMCHSGQSLWH
;
A
#
# COMPACT_ATOMS: atom_id res chain seq x y z
N MET A 1 -35.59 -38.31 -41.75
CA MET A 1 -34.93 -36.99 -41.79
C MET A 1 -35.26 -36.26 -40.49
N LEU A 2 -34.28 -35.54 -39.94
CA LEU A 2 -34.40 -34.53 -38.89
C LEU A 2 -34.34 -34.95 -37.39
N HIS A 3 -33.08 -35.00 -36.94
CA HIS A 3 -32.48 -34.25 -35.82
C HIS A 3 -32.73 -34.70 -34.37
N TRP A 4 -31.79 -35.52 -33.94
CA TRP A 4 -31.19 -35.56 -32.60
C TRP A 4 -31.17 -34.18 -31.92
N LEU A 5 -31.82 -34.06 -30.76
CA LEU A 5 -31.54 -33.00 -29.79
C LEU A 5 -31.25 -33.64 -28.43
N VAL A 6 -29.97 -33.97 -28.26
CA VAL A 6 -29.35 -34.28 -26.97
C VAL A 6 -29.53 -33.06 -26.08
N ARG A 7 -30.45 -33.15 -25.13
CA ARG A 7 -30.60 -32.16 -24.05
C ARG A 7 -29.46 -32.36 -23.08
N ILE A 8 -28.32 -31.71 -23.34
CA ILE A 8 -27.22 -31.60 -22.38
C ILE A 8 -27.75 -30.75 -21.22
N PRO A 9 -27.84 -31.26 -19.98
CA PRO A 9 -28.19 -30.42 -18.85
C PRO A 9 -27.04 -29.43 -18.66
N ALA A 10 -27.32 -28.14 -18.77
CA ALA A 10 -26.35 -27.09 -18.48
C ALA A 10 -25.96 -27.21 -17.00
N VAL A 11 -24.82 -27.87 -16.75
CA VAL A 11 -24.20 -27.91 -15.42
C VAL A 11 -23.64 -26.50 -15.19
N PHE A 12 -24.41 -25.67 -14.48
CA PHE A 12 -23.92 -24.41 -13.96
C PHE A 12 -22.87 -24.73 -12.88
N LEU A 13 -21.60 -24.63 -13.25
CA LEU A 13 -20.48 -24.72 -12.33
C LEU A 13 -20.48 -23.43 -11.48
N VAL A 14 -21.05 -23.48 -10.29
CA VAL A 14 -20.96 -22.40 -9.31
C VAL A 14 -19.58 -22.45 -8.68
N THR A 15 -18.65 -21.63 -9.18
CA THR A 15 -17.34 -21.49 -8.57
C THR A 15 -17.49 -20.67 -7.28
N LEU A 16 -17.35 -21.34 -6.13
CA LEU A 16 -17.30 -20.67 -4.84
C LEU A 16 -15.99 -19.86 -4.77
N VAL A 17 -16.07 -18.54 -4.88
CA VAL A 17 -14.91 -17.69 -4.62
C VAL A 17 -14.70 -17.68 -3.10
N LEU A 18 -13.72 -18.45 -2.63
CA LEU A 18 -13.25 -18.36 -1.26
C LEU A 18 -12.69 -16.94 -1.03
N ARG A 19 -13.48 -16.11 -0.35
CA ARG A 19 -13.06 -14.77 0.06
C ARG A 19 -12.05 -14.93 1.19
N ALA A 20 -10.79 -14.68 0.89
CA ALA A 20 -9.75 -14.59 1.91
C ALA A 20 -10.17 -13.57 2.98
N ALA A 21 -9.83 -13.85 4.23
CA ALA A 21 -10.01 -12.88 5.30
C ALA A 21 -9.28 -11.58 4.94
N PRO A 22 -9.87 -10.41 5.24
CA PRO A 22 -9.18 -9.15 4.99
C PRO A 22 -7.85 -9.11 5.78
N PRO A 23 -6.78 -8.58 5.20
CA PRO A 23 -5.50 -8.48 5.91
C PRO A 23 -5.61 -7.45 7.04
N ASN A 24 -4.82 -7.65 8.09
CA ASN A 24 -4.58 -6.61 9.09
C ASN A 24 -3.60 -5.59 8.51
N ILE A 25 -3.92 -4.31 8.62
CA ILE A 25 -3.09 -3.21 8.11
C ILE A 25 -2.49 -2.46 9.30
N ILE A 26 -1.16 -2.31 9.30
CA ILE A 26 -0.43 -1.49 10.26
C ILE A 26 0.20 -0.33 9.48
N LEU A 27 -0.21 0.90 9.80
CA LEU A 27 0.41 2.14 9.29
C LEU A 27 1.42 2.64 10.32
N ILE A 28 2.69 2.76 9.93
CA ILE A 28 3.76 3.32 10.75
C ILE A 28 4.16 4.66 10.15
N GLU A 29 3.96 5.75 10.89
CA GLU A 29 4.34 7.11 10.50
C GLU A 29 5.39 7.66 11.49
N SER A 30 6.61 7.87 10.99
CA SER A 30 7.74 8.43 11.73
C SER A 30 7.74 9.95 11.65
N ASP A 31 7.98 10.65 12.77
CA ASP A 31 8.11 12.11 12.77
C ASP A 31 9.51 12.55 12.30
N ASP A 32 9.55 13.58 11.46
CA ASP A 32 10.77 14.21 10.91
C ASP A 32 11.83 13.25 10.31
N GLN A 33 11.43 12.07 9.84
CA GLN A 33 12.36 11.13 9.21
C GLN A 33 12.82 11.63 7.83
N ARG A 34 14.13 11.83 7.67
CA ARG A 34 14.72 12.19 6.38
C ARG A 34 14.62 11.05 5.37
N ALA A 35 14.42 11.39 4.09
CA ALA A 35 14.25 10.42 3.00
C ALA A 35 15.48 9.51 2.77
N ASP A 36 16.68 9.97 3.12
CA ASP A 36 17.96 9.27 2.96
C ASP A 36 18.39 8.53 4.25
N SER A 37 17.48 8.32 5.21
CA SER A 37 17.84 7.80 6.54
C SER A 37 17.90 6.27 6.64
N ILE A 38 17.41 5.54 5.65
CA ILE A 38 17.31 4.07 5.70
C ILE A 38 18.56 3.44 5.09
N ALA A 39 19.19 2.54 5.84
CA ALA A 39 20.45 1.90 5.46
C ALA A 39 20.30 1.05 4.18
N ALA A 40 19.26 0.23 4.11
CA ALA A 40 18.94 -0.58 2.92
C ALA A 40 18.68 0.25 1.65
N LEU A 41 18.44 1.56 1.78
CA LEU A 41 18.22 2.48 0.65
C LEU A 41 19.45 3.35 0.33
N GLY A 42 20.63 2.98 0.86
CA GLY A 42 21.92 3.58 0.48
C GLY A 42 22.59 4.41 1.58
N ASN A 43 22.01 4.50 2.79
CA ASN A 43 22.69 5.16 3.90
C ASN A 43 23.77 4.26 4.52
N THR A 44 25.03 4.70 4.53
CA THR A 44 26.15 3.90 5.06
C THR A 44 26.42 4.10 6.55
N THR A 45 25.75 5.04 7.20
CA THR A 45 26.06 5.49 8.57
C THR A 45 24.97 5.11 9.57
N ILE A 46 23.71 5.31 9.19
CA ILE A 46 22.54 5.07 10.05
C ILE A 46 22.21 3.57 10.04
N LYS A 47 21.86 3.02 11.21
CA LYS A 47 21.46 1.61 11.36
C LYS A 47 19.95 1.51 11.53
N THR A 48 19.26 0.84 10.60
CA THR A 48 17.79 0.74 10.58
C THR A 48 17.30 -0.71 10.43
N PRO A 49 17.77 -1.69 11.22
CA PRO A 49 17.56 -3.11 10.93
C PRO A 49 16.09 -3.53 10.79
N GLY A 50 15.17 -2.88 11.52
CA GLY A 50 13.74 -3.12 11.38
C GLY A 50 13.16 -2.63 10.04
N LEU A 51 13.55 -1.43 9.60
CA LEU A 51 13.13 -0.87 8.31
C LEU A 51 13.85 -1.56 7.14
N ASP A 52 15.11 -1.95 7.32
CA ASP A 52 15.90 -2.68 6.33
C ASP A 52 15.25 -4.03 6.00
N ARG A 53 14.76 -4.73 7.03
CA ARG A 53 13.99 -5.97 6.87
C ARG A 53 12.70 -5.74 6.08
N LEU A 54 11.96 -4.67 6.39
CA LEU A 54 10.72 -4.33 5.68
C LEU A 54 10.99 -3.98 4.21
N ALA A 55 12.02 -3.19 3.93
CA ALA A 55 12.41 -2.83 2.56
C ALA A 55 12.83 -4.06 1.74
N THR A 56 13.55 -4.99 2.35
CA THR A 56 14.03 -6.22 1.67
C THR A 56 12.91 -7.23 1.43
N GLN A 57 11.94 -7.33 2.34
CA GLN A 57 10.82 -8.28 2.23
C GLN A 57 9.63 -7.74 1.44
N GLY A 58 9.65 -6.45 1.11
CA GLY A 58 8.56 -5.76 0.43
C GLY A 58 9.06 -4.94 -0.75
N PHE A 59 8.58 -3.71 -0.83
CA PHE A 59 8.90 -2.77 -1.89
C PHE A 59 9.09 -1.37 -1.28
N ALA A 60 9.99 -0.58 -1.88
CA ALA A 60 10.29 0.78 -1.45
C ALA A 60 9.97 1.81 -2.54
N PHE A 61 9.22 2.85 -2.18
CA PHE A 61 9.06 4.03 -3.02
C PHE A 61 10.25 4.97 -2.83
N LEU A 62 11.08 5.15 -3.87
CA LEU A 62 12.24 6.05 -3.81
C LEU A 62 11.89 7.54 -3.92
N ASN A 63 10.65 7.85 -4.34
CA ASN A 63 10.16 9.21 -4.54
C ASN A 63 8.79 9.42 -3.85
N ALA A 64 8.67 9.04 -2.58
CA ALA A 64 7.50 9.35 -1.77
C ALA A 64 7.59 10.77 -1.20
N ARG A 65 6.55 11.59 -1.39
CA ARG A 65 6.49 13.00 -0.96
C ARG A 65 5.15 13.28 -0.26
N ASN A 66 5.16 14.12 0.76
CA ASN A 66 3.95 14.82 1.18
C ASN A 66 3.76 16.09 0.32
N GLN A 67 2.58 16.70 0.37
CA GLN A 67 2.25 17.86 -0.47
C GLN A 67 2.81 19.18 0.11
N GLY A 68 3.53 19.14 1.24
CA GLY A 68 4.05 20.32 1.91
C GLY A 68 3.02 21.08 2.74
N SER A 69 3.35 22.32 3.08
CA SER A 69 2.56 23.23 3.91
C SER A 69 2.98 24.68 3.61
N TYR A 70 2.04 25.63 3.72
CA TYR A 70 2.33 27.07 3.60
C TYR A 70 2.87 27.71 4.88
N ASN A 71 2.86 26.96 5.97
CA ASN A 71 3.35 27.34 7.28
C ASN A 71 4.37 26.32 7.79
N GLY A 72 5.22 26.76 8.73
CA GLY A 72 6.04 25.84 9.52
C GLY A 72 5.20 24.76 10.21
N ALA A 73 5.82 23.69 10.66
CA ALA A 73 5.16 22.48 11.16
C ALA A 73 4.34 21.74 10.09
N VAL A 74 5.01 21.33 9.01
CA VAL A 74 4.44 20.51 7.92
C VAL A 74 3.81 19.19 8.42
N CYS A 75 4.19 18.70 9.60
CA CYS A 75 3.69 17.46 10.19
C CYS A 75 2.15 17.46 10.36
N ILE A 76 1.53 18.59 10.72
CA ILE A 76 0.06 18.67 10.89
C ILE A 76 -0.64 18.48 9.53
N ALA A 77 -0.18 19.18 8.50
CA ALA A 77 -0.72 19.05 7.15
C ALA A 77 -0.48 17.63 6.60
N SER A 78 0.74 17.10 6.76
CA SER A 78 1.14 15.75 6.32
C SER A 78 0.23 14.67 6.91
N ARG A 79 0.04 14.68 8.24
CA ARG A 79 -0.81 13.72 8.95
C ARG A 79 -2.27 13.86 8.53
N SER A 80 -2.78 15.09 8.43
CA SER A 80 -4.16 15.35 8.01
C SER A 80 -4.45 14.80 6.62
N MET A 81 -3.55 15.01 5.66
CA MET A 81 -3.66 14.48 4.30
C MET A 81 -3.57 12.95 4.27
N CYS A 82 -2.65 12.35 5.04
CA CYS A 82 -2.51 10.90 5.14
C CYS A 82 -3.78 10.22 5.69
N HIS A 83 -4.36 10.78 6.76
CA HIS A 83 -5.53 10.20 7.41
C HIS A 83 -6.84 10.42 6.66
N SER A 84 -6.99 11.55 5.98
CA SER A 84 -8.22 11.88 5.23
C SER A 84 -8.20 11.36 3.79
N GLY A 85 -7.02 11.08 3.25
CA GLY A 85 -6.85 10.81 1.81
C GLY A 85 -7.06 12.05 0.94
N GLN A 86 -7.16 13.24 1.54
CA GLN A 86 -7.45 14.49 0.83
C GLN A 86 -6.17 15.24 0.46
N SER A 87 -6.26 15.99 -0.64
CA SER A 87 -5.22 16.93 -1.05
C SER A 87 -5.34 18.27 -0.33
N LEU A 88 -4.31 19.10 -0.41
CA LEU A 88 -4.41 20.50 0.06
C LEU A 88 -5.50 21.30 -0.69
N TRP A 89 -5.87 20.84 -1.89
CA TRP A 89 -6.75 21.53 -2.85
C TRP A 89 -8.19 21.01 -2.87
N HIS A 90 -8.55 20.18 -1.88
CA HIS A 90 -9.82 19.48 -1.82
C HIS A 90 -10.92 20.26 -1.10
#